data_AF-A0A7S3J016-F1
#
_entry.id   AF-A0A7S3J016-F1
#
_cell.length_a   1.000
_cell.length_b   1.000
_cell.length_c   1.000
_cell.angle_alpha   90.00
_cell.angle_beta   90.00
_cell.angle_gamma   90.00
#
_symmetry.space_group_name_H-M   'P 1'
#
loop_
_entity.id
_entity.type
_entity.pdbx_description
1 polymer ?
#
loop_
_entity_poly.entity_id
_entity_poly.type
_entity_poly.pdbx_seq_one_letter_code
_entity_poly.pdbx_strand_id
1 'polypeptide(L)'
;KLFLLTFLAAFVSEASAGKANCMYCKEMDSESGFLYSYSYCRTSDTCVADAWNRINDWCEEPWVRGYALDLDSDCEATPVTDCLNFESSNAFDGQQVNSSKTLASGQKCTVKVDASGYIAHILFEEDDLGVMYNGYEKNTYLEIPQGVVQEITVYNALASGSCTFFYSFSGATTLVTAAATALASLTLWI
;
A
#
# COMPACT_ATOMS: atom_id res chain seq x y z
N LYS A 1 -44.17 30.28 -34.27
CA LYS A 1 -42.95 30.46 -33.44
C LYS A 1 -43.12 29.59 -32.21
N LEU A 2 -42.67 28.34 -32.28
CA LEU A 2 -42.80 27.35 -31.21
C LEU A 2 -41.41 27.21 -30.58
N PHE A 3 -41.24 27.67 -29.34
CA PHE A 3 -39.99 27.57 -28.59
C PHE A 3 -39.88 26.16 -28.01
N LEU A 4 -38.99 25.34 -28.58
CA LEU A 4 -38.64 24.03 -28.06
C LEU A 4 -37.58 24.23 -26.96
N LEU A 5 -37.96 24.05 -25.70
CA LEU A 5 -37.05 24.08 -24.55
C LEU A 5 -36.41 22.70 -24.38
N THR A 6 -35.13 22.58 -24.73
CA THR A 6 -34.33 21.36 -24.53
C THR A 6 -33.82 21.34 -23.08
N PHE A 7 -34.35 20.44 -22.26
CA PHE A 7 -33.79 20.12 -20.94
C PHE A 7 -32.51 19.29 -21.13
N LEU A 8 -31.33 19.85 -20.79
CA LEU A 8 -30.12 19.07 -20.59
C LEU A 8 -30.19 18.41 -19.20
N ALA A 9 -30.28 17.09 -19.15
CA ALA A 9 -30.05 16.33 -17.93
C ALA A 9 -28.54 16.30 -17.64
N ALA A 10 -28.12 16.89 -16.53
CA ALA A 10 -26.76 16.72 -16.01
C ALA A 10 -26.66 15.34 -15.34
N PHE A 11 -25.88 14.43 -15.93
CA PHE A 11 -25.49 13.20 -15.27
C PHE A 11 -24.45 13.56 -14.20
N VAL A 12 -24.87 13.57 -12.93
CA VAL A 12 -23.95 13.63 -11.80
C VAL A 12 -23.42 12.21 -11.61
N SER A 13 -22.15 11.99 -11.94
CA SER A 13 -21.45 10.77 -11.55
C SER A 13 -21.25 10.82 -10.03
N GLU A 14 -22.00 10.02 -9.29
CA GLU A 14 -21.70 9.72 -7.90
C GLU A 14 -20.38 8.94 -7.89
N ALA A 15 -19.29 9.59 -7.45
CA ALA A 15 -18.12 8.85 -7.04
C ALA A 15 -18.53 8.06 -5.80
N SER A 16 -18.67 6.73 -5.90
CA SER A 16 -18.85 5.90 -4.72
C SER A 16 -17.62 6.11 -3.82
N ALA A 17 -17.87 6.52 -2.58
CA ALA A 17 -16.81 6.50 -1.58
C ALA A 17 -16.41 5.03 -1.37
N GLY A 18 -15.10 4.74 -1.46
CA GLY A 18 -14.61 3.36 -1.33
C GLY A 18 -15.12 2.68 -0.05
N LYS A 19 -15.32 1.36 -0.14
CA LYS A 19 -15.86 0.53 0.93
C LYS A 19 -14.83 0.36 2.04
N ALA A 20 -14.92 1.20 3.07
CA ALA A 20 -13.95 1.25 4.16
C ALA A 20 -13.84 -0.09 4.92
N ASN A 21 -14.96 -0.78 5.15
CA ASN A 21 -14.95 -2.09 5.80
C ASN A 21 -14.27 -3.17 4.96
N CYS A 22 -14.32 -3.08 3.62
CA CYS A 22 -13.59 -3.97 2.72
C CYS A 22 -12.08 -3.81 2.91
N MET A 23 -11.61 -2.57 2.94
CA MET A 23 -10.19 -2.24 3.10
C MET A 23 -9.67 -2.61 4.49
N TYR A 24 -10.46 -2.35 5.54
CA TYR A 24 -10.21 -2.85 6.88
C TYR A 24 -10.10 -4.38 6.91
N CYS A 25 -11.04 -5.09 6.28
CA CYS A 25 -11.02 -6.55 6.25
C CYS A 25 -9.77 -7.11 5.57
N LYS A 26 -9.33 -6.43 4.51
CA LYS A 26 -8.12 -6.79 3.80
C LYS A 26 -6.90 -6.72 4.71
N GLU A 27 -6.74 -5.62 5.44
CA GLU A 27 -5.61 -5.44 6.34
C GLU A 27 -5.63 -6.47 7.48
N MET A 28 -6.77 -6.59 8.15
CA MET A 28 -6.93 -7.51 9.28
C MET A 28 -6.66 -8.98 8.90
N ASP A 29 -7.08 -9.43 7.72
CA ASP A 29 -6.78 -10.79 7.25
C ASP A 29 -5.33 -10.93 6.77
N SER A 30 -4.72 -9.87 6.23
CA SER A 30 -3.31 -9.89 5.78
C SER A 30 -2.33 -9.97 6.95
N GLU A 31 -2.69 -9.42 8.10
CA GLU A 31 -1.95 -9.56 9.37
C GLU A 31 -2.32 -10.83 10.14
N SER A 32 -3.40 -11.50 9.76
CA SER A 32 -3.87 -12.68 10.48
C SER A 32 -2.98 -13.91 10.24
N GLY A 33 -2.76 -14.68 11.29
CA GLY A 33 -2.08 -15.98 11.20
C GLY A 33 -3.05 -17.12 10.87
N PHE A 34 -2.54 -18.35 10.71
CA PHE A 34 -3.35 -19.52 10.33
C PHE A 34 -4.64 -19.76 11.14
N LEU A 35 -4.66 -19.39 12.43
CA LEU A 35 -5.77 -19.66 13.35
C LEU A 35 -6.87 -18.61 13.36
N TYR A 36 -6.61 -17.43 12.80
CA TYR A 36 -7.56 -16.33 12.77
C TYR A 36 -7.70 -15.87 11.33
N SER A 37 -8.90 -15.46 10.95
CA SER A 37 -9.10 -14.92 9.61
C SER A 37 -10.23 -13.94 9.58
N TYR A 38 -10.18 -13.03 8.62
CA TYR A 38 -11.25 -12.09 8.37
C TYR A 38 -11.88 -12.40 7.02
N SER A 39 -13.20 -12.31 6.98
CA SER A 39 -13.99 -12.58 5.79
C SER A 39 -14.93 -11.42 5.55
N TYR A 40 -15.09 -11.08 4.28
CA TYR A 40 -15.85 -9.94 3.82
C TYR A 40 -17.11 -10.36 3.07
N CYS A 41 -18.22 -9.71 3.40
CA CYS A 41 -19.48 -9.83 2.68
C CYS A 41 -19.66 -8.60 1.79
N ARG A 42 -19.67 -8.80 0.47
CA ARG A 42 -19.75 -7.72 -0.53
C ARG A 42 -21.08 -6.99 -0.53
N THR A 43 -22.18 -7.69 -0.24
CA THR A 43 -23.53 -7.11 -0.32
C THR A 43 -23.88 -6.23 0.87
N SER A 44 -23.37 -6.58 2.07
CA SER A 44 -23.64 -5.84 3.31
C SER A 44 -22.49 -4.94 3.77
N ASP A 45 -21.41 -4.85 2.99
CA ASP A 45 -20.15 -4.17 3.35
C ASP A 45 -19.68 -4.50 4.78
N THR A 46 -19.69 -5.78 5.12
CA THR A 46 -19.41 -6.25 6.49
C THR A 46 -18.16 -7.11 6.50
N CYS A 47 -17.25 -6.78 7.42
CA CYS A 47 -16.11 -7.62 7.73
C CYS A 47 -16.35 -8.38 9.04
N VAL A 48 -16.14 -9.69 9.04
CA VAL A 48 -16.27 -10.52 10.23
C VAL A 48 -15.02 -11.35 10.47
N ALA A 49 -14.62 -11.43 11.73
CA ALA A 49 -13.61 -12.39 12.16
C ALA A 49 -14.21 -13.80 12.21
N ASP A 50 -13.45 -14.75 11.67
CA ASP A 50 -13.72 -16.18 11.65
C ASP A 50 -15.16 -16.51 11.22
N ALA A 51 -15.53 -16.10 10.00
CA ALA A 51 -16.86 -16.37 9.44
C ALA A 51 -17.29 -17.85 9.55
N TRP A 52 -16.33 -18.78 9.52
CA TRP A 52 -16.57 -20.21 9.72
C TRP A 52 -17.19 -20.56 11.10
N ASN A 53 -16.97 -19.73 12.12
CA ASN A 53 -17.59 -19.87 13.45
C ASN A 53 -18.97 -19.19 13.54
N ARG A 54 -19.37 -18.43 12.54
CA ARG A 54 -20.59 -17.61 12.57
C ARG A 54 -21.68 -18.21 11.68
N ILE A 55 -22.20 -19.36 12.10
CA ILE A 55 -23.22 -20.15 11.37
C ILE A 55 -24.49 -19.34 11.05
N ASN A 56 -24.80 -18.30 11.85
CA ASN A 56 -25.98 -17.46 11.67
C ASN A 56 -25.72 -16.15 10.92
N ASP A 57 -24.46 -15.82 10.61
CA ASP A 57 -24.13 -14.61 9.84
C ASP A 57 -24.21 -14.93 8.35
N TRP A 58 -25.41 -14.76 7.79
CA TRP A 58 -25.68 -14.99 6.38
C TRP A 58 -25.21 -13.80 5.53
N CYS A 59 -24.42 -14.10 4.50
CA CYS A 59 -24.15 -13.18 3.39
C CYS A 59 -24.91 -13.68 2.16
N GLU A 60 -25.52 -12.78 1.40
CA GLU A 60 -26.24 -13.15 0.17
C GLU A 60 -25.29 -13.72 -0.89
N GLU A 61 -24.04 -13.26 -0.88
CA GLU A 61 -22.94 -13.79 -1.69
C GLU A 61 -21.98 -14.64 -0.83
N PRO A 62 -21.19 -15.52 -1.45
CA PRO A 62 -20.14 -16.23 -0.72
C PRO A 62 -19.16 -15.26 -0.05
N TRP A 63 -18.85 -15.51 1.22
CA TRP A 63 -17.82 -14.79 1.94
C TRP A 63 -16.48 -14.85 1.20
N VAL A 64 -15.83 -13.70 1.05
CA VAL A 64 -14.51 -13.59 0.43
C VAL A 64 -13.46 -13.43 1.53
N ARG A 65 -12.33 -14.12 1.39
CA ARG A 65 -11.19 -13.99 2.32
C ARG A 65 -10.60 -12.59 2.22
N GLY A 66 -10.34 -11.93 3.36
CA GLY A 66 -9.86 -10.55 3.38
C GLY A 66 -8.56 -10.35 2.59
N TYR A 67 -7.58 -11.24 2.73
CA TYR A 67 -6.28 -11.10 2.05
C TYR A 67 -6.43 -11.11 0.52
N ALA A 68 -7.45 -11.81 0.02
CA ALA A 68 -7.74 -11.98 -1.39
C ALA A 68 -8.55 -10.81 -2.00
N LEU A 69 -9.01 -9.86 -1.19
CA LEU A 69 -9.74 -8.69 -1.67
C LEU A 69 -8.84 -7.80 -2.52
N ASP A 70 -9.37 -7.31 -3.63
CA ASP A 70 -8.72 -6.33 -4.48
C ASP A 70 -9.24 -4.92 -4.19
N LEU A 71 -8.32 -3.97 -4.02
CA LEU A 71 -8.67 -2.61 -3.61
C LEU A 71 -9.55 -1.89 -4.64
N ASP A 72 -9.33 -2.13 -5.93
CA ASP A 72 -10.09 -1.44 -6.99
C ASP A 72 -11.42 -2.13 -7.27
N SER A 73 -11.40 -3.44 -7.50
CA SER A 73 -12.56 -4.18 -7.98
C SER A 73 -13.52 -4.64 -6.89
N ASP A 74 -13.03 -4.94 -5.69
CA ASP A 74 -13.89 -5.35 -4.57
C ASP A 74 -14.26 -4.16 -3.68
N CYS A 75 -13.25 -3.37 -3.31
CA CYS A 75 -13.40 -2.29 -2.35
C CYS A 75 -13.71 -0.93 -2.99
N GLU A 76 -13.61 -0.79 -4.31
CA GLU A 76 -13.86 0.47 -5.02
C GLU A 76 -13.03 1.64 -4.43
N ALA A 77 -11.80 1.35 -4.01
CA ALA A 77 -10.95 2.29 -3.28
C ALA A 77 -10.64 3.51 -4.14
N THR A 78 -10.94 4.69 -3.63
CA THR A 78 -10.77 5.94 -4.37
C THR A 78 -9.29 6.36 -4.38
N PRO A 79 -8.63 6.45 -5.54
CA PRO A 79 -7.24 6.89 -5.60
C PRO A 79 -7.13 8.40 -5.34
N VAL A 80 -6.15 8.80 -4.55
CA VAL A 80 -5.75 10.21 -4.37
C VAL A 80 -4.73 10.58 -5.46
N THR A 81 -5.00 11.65 -6.22
CA THR A 81 -4.13 12.09 -7.33
C THR A 81 -2.80 12.64 -6.84
N ASP A 82 -2.79 13.34 -5.71
CA ASP A 82 -1.59 13.96 -5.14
C ASP A 82 -0.96 13.01 -4.12
N CYS A 83 -0.42 11.89 -4.61
CA CYS A 83 0.33 10.96 -3.78
C CYS A 83 1.83 11.30 -3.71
N LEU A 84 2.54 10.57 -2.86
CA LEU A 84 3.96 10.76 -2.58
C LEU A 84 4.79 10.31 -3.79
N ASN A 85 5.71 11.16 -4.22
CA ASN A 85 6.73 10.82 -5.19
C ASN A 85 8.09 11.17 -4.57
N PHE A 86 8.98 10.19 -4.46
CA PHE A 86 10.33 10.38 -3.96
C PHE A 86 11.36 9.94 -5.00
N GLU A 87 12.30 10.81 -5.30
CA GLU A 87 13.45 10.52 -6.15
C GLU A 87 14.69 10.44 -5.28
N SER A 88 15.27 9.24 -5.19
CA SER A 88 16.44 9.01 -4.37
C SER A 88 17.71 9.55 -5.04
N SER A 89 18.53 10.22 -4.25
CA SER A 89 19.79 10.81 -4.69
C SER A 89 20.82 10.79 -3.56
N ASN A 90 22.09 11.02 -3.92
CA ASN A 90 23.19 11.13 -2.97
C ASN A 90 23.04 12.30 -1.97
N ALA A 91 22.20 13.30 -2.27
CA ALA A 91 21.90 14.38 -1.35
C ALA A 91 21.14 13.91 -0.10
N PHE A 92 20.46 12.76 -0.19
CA PHE A 92 19.73 12.14 0.90
C PHE A 92 20.54 11.07 1.64
N ASP A 93 21.84 10.92 1.35
CA ASP A 93 22.72 9.98 2.06
C ASP A 93 22.88 10.41 3.52
N GLY A 94 22.46 9.53 4.44
CA GLY A 94 22.45 9.82 5.87
C GLY A 94 21.48 10.94 6.29
N GLN A 95 20.60 11.40 5.39
CA GLN A 95 19.56 12.38 5.68
C GLN A 95 18.18 11.75 5.58
N GLN A 96 17.32 12.08 6.54
CA GLN A 96 15.95 11.60 6.60
C GLN A 96 14.99 12.75 6.28
N VAL A 97 14.09 12.53 5.30
CA VAL A 97 13.02 13.47 4.97
C VAL A 97 11.72 12.92 5.51
N ASN A 98 11.18 13.59 6.52
CA ASN A 98 9.99 13.17 7.24
C ASN A 98 8.82 14.06 6.84
N SER A 99 7.67 13.45 6.58
CA SER A 99 6.44 14.16 6.30
C SER A 99 5.25 13.26 6.64
N SER A 100 4.04 13.75 6.45
CA SER A 100 2.82 12.99 6.71
C SER A 100 1.80 13.18 5.60
N LYS A 101 0.89 12.23 5.50
CA LYS A 101 -0.23 12.28 4.56
C LYS A 101 -1.48 11.73 5.22
N THR A 102 -2.59 12.41 4.98
CA THR A 102 -3.92 11.96 5.42
C THR A 102 -4.67 11.34 4.26
N LEU A 103 -5.27 10.18 4.50
CA LEU A 103 -6.19 9.47 3.62
C LEU A 103 -7.57 9.45 4.28
N ALA A 104 -8.61 9.87 3.55
CA ALA A 104 -9.98 9.71 4.01
C ALA A 104 -10.40 8.23 3.97
N SER A 105 -11.54 7.93 4.58
CA SER A 105 -12.15 6.59 4.56
C SER A 105 -12.32 6.12 3.11
N GLY A 106 -11.93 4.88 2.81
CA GLY A 106 -12.06 4.32 1.46
C GLY A 106 -11.05 4.83 0.44
N GLN A 107 -10.02 5.60 0.85
CA GLN A 107 -9.01 6.13 -0.06
C GLN A 107 -7.72 5.31 -0.07
N LYS A 108 -7.07 5.32 -1.23
CA LYS A 108 -5.73 4.77 -1.44
C LYS A 108 -4.82 5.77 -2.14
N CYS A 109 -3.52 5.52 -2.04
CA CYS A 109 -2.46 6.39 -2.52
C CYS A 109 -1.34 5.50 -3.09
N THR A 110 -0.94 5.71 -4.34
CA THR A 110 0.21 5.01 -4.92
C THR A 110 1.47 5.85 -4.75
N VAL A 111 2.33 5.42 -3.83
CA VAL A 111 3.63 6.01 -3.57
C VAL A 111 4.61 5.56 -4.63
N LYS A 112 5.21 6.51 -5.35
CA LYS A 112 6.27 6.21 -6.32
C LYS A 112 7.63 6.52 -5.71
N VAL A 113 8.48 5.51 -5.68
CA VAL A 113 9.87 5.60 -5.21
C VAL A 113 10.79 5.35 -6.39
N ASP A 114 11.44 6.38 -6.87
CA ASP A 114 12.44 6.31 -7.92
C ASP A 114 13.82 6.13 -7.29
N ALA A 115 14.31 4.88 -7.28
CA ALA A 115 15.65 4.50 -6.84
C ALA A 115 16.60 4.27 -8.02
N SER A 116 16.30 4.82 -9.22
CA SER A 116 17.11 4.60 -10.42
C SER A 116 18.56 5.07 -10.24
N GLY A 117 18.76 6.20 -9.55
CA GLY A 117 20.07 6.78 -9.30
C GLY A 117 20.76 6.31 -8.00
N TYR A 118 20.01 5.97 -6.96
CA TYR A 118 20.52 5.68 -5.62
C TYR A 118 19.56 4.75 -4.86
N ILE A 119 20.06 3.93 -3.92
CA ILE A 119 19.19 3.11 -3.05
C ILE A 119 18.22 4.03 -2.32
N ALA A 120 16.95 3.62 -2.21
CA ALA A 120 15.96 4.34 -1.43
C ALA A 120 15.52 3.48 -0.24
N HIS A 121 15.42 4.11 0.93
CA HIS A 121 14.78 3.55 2.11
C HIS A 121 13.52 4.33 2.41
N ILE A 122 12.42 3.62 2.62
CA ILE A 122 11.14 4.21 2.99
C ILE A 122 10.61 3.52 4.25
N LEU A 123 10.17 4.32 5.21
CA LEU A 123 9.49 3.87 6.42
C LEU A 123 8.09 4.48 6.43
N PHE A 124 7.08 3.66 6.71
CA PHE A 124 5.72 4.11 7.02
C PHE A 124 5.44 3.83 8.50
N GLU A 125 4.95 4.84 9.20
CA GLU A 125 4.60 4.79 10.62
C GLU A 125 3.12 5.12 10.79
N GLU A 126 2.30 4.07 10.91
CA GLU A 126 0.90 4.09 11.33
C GLU A 126 0.39 2.64 11.41
N ASP A 127 -0.32 2.29 12.48
CA ASP A 127 -0.78 0.90 12.69
C ASP A 127 -2.01 0.57 11.83
N ASP A 128 -2.85 1.57 11.54
CA ASP A 128 -4.07 1.44 10.73
C ASP A 128 -3.85 1.77 9.23
N LEU A 129 -2.60 1.78 8.77
CA LEU A 129 -2.24 1.95 7.37
C LEU A 129 -2.00 0.58 6.72
N GLY A 130 -2.79 0.29 5.69
CA GLY A 130 -2.53 -0.88 4.86
C GLY A 130 -1.50 -0.60 3.77
N VAL A 131 -0.57 -1.53 3.57
CA VAL A 131 0.54 -1.39 2.60
C VAL A 131 0.58 -2.60 1.68
N MET A 132 0.35 -2.37 0.39
CA MET A 132 0.40 -3.38 -0.66
C MET A 132 1.83 -3.56 -1.16
N TYR A 133 2.66 -4.25 -0.37
CA TYR A 133 4.00 -4.64 -0.77
C TYR A 133 4.40 -5.98 -0.14
N ASN A 134 4.88 -6.91 -0.96
CA ASN A 134 5.24 -8.23 -0.47
C ASN A 134 6.50 -8.18 0.41
N GLY A 135 6.44 -8.72 1.62
CA GLY A 135 7.53 -8.65 2.59
C GLY A 135 7.63 -7.31 3.32
N TYR A 136 6.60 -6.46 3.24
CA TYR A 136 6.49 -5.30 4.12
C TYR A 136 6.26 -5.75 5.57
N GLU A 137 7.01 -5.16 6.49
CA GLU A 137 6.82 -5.30 7.93
C GLU A 137 6.58 -3.91 8.53
N LYS A 138 5.56 -3.79 9.37
CA LYS A 138 5.20 -2.50 10.00
C LYS A 138 6.36 -1.92 10.81
N ASN A 139 6.51 -0.60 10.75
CA ASN A 139 7.54 0.15 11.47
C ASN A 139 8.98 -0.29 11.14
N THR A 140 9.20 -0.86 9.94
CA THR A 140 10.53 -1.20 9.43
C THR A 140 10.84 -0.45 8.12
N TYR A 141 12.12 -0.27 7.84
CA TYR A 141 12.54 0.30 6.57
C TYR A 141 12.36 -0.72 5.45
N LEU A 142 11.62 -0.30 4.43
CA LEU A 142 11.61 -0.98 3.14
C LEU A 142 12.76 -0.45 2.29
N GLU A 143 13.65 -1.35 1.88
CA GLU A 143 14.75 -1.03 0.95
C GLU A 143 14.34 -1.28 -0.49
N ILE A 144 14.42 -0.22 -1.31
CA ILE A 144 14.26 -0.28 -2.75
C ILE A 144 15.67 -0.23 -3.38
N PRO A 145 16.09 -1.30 -4.08
CA PRO A 145 17.43 -1.39 -4.62
C PRO A 145 17.66 -0.36 -5.72
N GLN A 146 18.93 0.03 -5.88
CA GLN A 146 19.34 0.95 -6.93
C GLN A 146 18.99 0.40 -8.33
N GLY A 147 18.58 1.29 -9.23
CA GLY A 147 18.23 0.95 -10.61
C GLY A 147 16.76 0.58 -10.80
N VAL A 148 15.94 0.66 -9.76
CA VAL A 148 14.51 0.29 -9.79
C VAL A 148 13.64 1.51 -9.51
N VAL A 149 12.50 1.58 -10.21
CA VAL A 149 11.38 2.47 -9.83
C VAL A 149 10.29 1.57 -9.26
N GLN A 150 9.93 1.79 -8.01
CA GLN A 150 8.95 1.00 -7.29
C GLN A 150 7.67 1.81 -7.06
N GLU A 151 6.53 1.21 -7.34
CA GLU A 151 5.22 1.73 -6.96
C GLU A 151 4.67 0.90 -5.79
N ILE A 152 4.27 1.57 -4.72
CA ILE A 152 3.75 0.96 -3.49
C ILE A 152 2.38 1.56 -3.24
N THR A 153 1.34 0.74 -3.22
CA THR A 153 -0.01 1.23 -2.89
C THR A 153 -0.20 1.18 -1.37
N VAL A 154 -0.44 2.34 -0.76
CA VAL A 154 -0.86 2.45 0.64
C VAL A 154 -2.32 2.87 0.71
N TYR A 155 -3.02 2.47 1.76
CA TYR A 155 -4.46 2.70 1.85
C TYR A 155 -4.94 2.85 3.29
N ASN A 156 -6.05 3.58 3.47
CA ASN A 156 -6.67 3.73 4.78
C ASN A 156 -7.36 2.42 5.18
N ALA A 157 -6.82 1.71 6.17
CA ALA A 157 -7.39 0.46 6.66
C ALA A 157 -8.40 0.66 7.79
N LEU A 158 -8.73 1.89 8.19
CA LEU A 158 -9.79 2.13 9.18
C LEU A 158 -11.17 1.78 8.61
N ALA A 159 -11.98 1.09 9.42
CA ALA A 159 -13.39 0.85 9.12
C ALA A 159 -14.21 2.15 8.99
N SER A 160 -13.76 3.23 9.63
CA SER A 160 -14.31 4.58 9.48
C SER A 160 -13.31 5.65 9.91
N GLY A 161 -13.42 6.85 9.34
CA GLY A 161 -12.56 7.98 9.67
C GLY A 161 -11.38 8.15 8.72
N SER A 162 -10.49 9.08 9.05
CA SER A 162 -9.29 9.40 8.26
C SER A 162 -8.05 8.85 8.93
N CYS A 163 -7.17 8.22 8.16
CA CYS A 163 -5.86 7.74 8.58
C CYS A 163 -4.80 8.78 8.22
N THR A 164 -3.99 9.23 9.19
CA THR A 164 -2.83 10.10 8.92
C THR A 164 -1.58 9.33 9.25
N PHE A 165 -0.80 8.97 8.22
CA PHE A 165 0.43 8.23 8.40
C PHE A 165 1.64 9.13 8.23
N PHE A 166 2.70 8.82 8.97
CA PHE A 166 4.00 9.44 8.79
C PHE A 166 4.85 8.59 7.87
N TYR A 167 5.69 9.24 7.09
CA TYR A 167 6.63 8.56 6.23
C TYR A 167 7.98 9.25 6.29
N SER A 168 9.01 8.42 6.18
CA SER A 168 10.40 8.86 6.20
C SER A 168 11.14 8.27 5.01
N PHE A 169 11.82 9.13 4.25
CA PHE A 169 12.68 8.73 3.15
C PHE A 169 14.15 8.96 3.49
N SER A 170 15.03 8.04 3.11
CA SER A 170 16.48 8.27 3.12
C SER A 170 17.17 7.61 1.92
N GLY A 171 18.28 8.19 1.49
CA GLY A 171 19.21 7.55 0.56
C GLY A 171 20.24 6.72 1.32
N ALA A 172 20.73 5.64 0.72
CA ALA A 172 21.81 4.84 1.30
C ALA A 172 22.89 4.51 0.26
N THR A 173 24.15 4.61 0.68
CA THR A 173 25.29 4.27 -0.17
C THR A 173 25.49 2.75 -0.26
N THR A 174 25.61 2.20 -1.47
CA THR A 174 25.99 0.81 -1.70
C THR A 174 27.41 0.54 -1.19
N LEU A 175 27.55 -0.31 -0.17
CA LEU A 175 28.86 -0.85 0.22
C LEU A 175 29.28 -1.87 -0.84
N VAL A 176 30.03 -1.41 -1.84
CA VAL A 176 30.67 -2.31 -2.83
C VAL A 176 31.69 -3.15 -2.07
N THR A 177 31.33 -4.41 -1.79
CA THR A 177 32.24 -5.37 -1.16
C THR A 177 33.32 -5.71 -2.17
N ALA A 178 34.48 -5.07 -2.06
CA ALA A 178 35.65 -5.38 -2.87
C ALA A 178 36.14 -6.79 -2.49
N ALA A 179 35.76 -7.81 -3.27
CA ALA A 179 36.34 -9.14 -3.17
C ALA A 179 37.83 -9.05 -3.55
N ALA A 180 38.70 -9.04 -2.54
CA ALA A 180 40.14 -9.10 -2.75
C ALA A 180 40.51 -10.46 -3.37
N THR A 181 40.71 -10.49 -4.69
CA THR A 181 41.31 -11.64 -5.37
C THR A 181 42.77 -11.75 -4.95
N ALA A 182 43.08 -12.68 -4.05
CA ALA A 182 44.45 -13.05 -3.74
C ALA A 182 45.06 -13.77 -4.95
N LEU A 183 45.86 -13.06 -5.75
CA LEU A 183 46.76 -13.65 -6.73
C LEU A 183 47.88 -14.38 -5.98
N ALA A 184 47.72 -15.70 -5.82
CA ALA A 184 48.83 -16.57 -5.44
C ALA A 184 49.77 -16.75 -6.64
N SER A 185 50.72 -15.83 -6.82
CA SER A 185 51.92 -16.09 -7.61
C SER A 185 52.99 -16.68 -6.68
N LEU A 186 53.28 -17.97 -6.85
CA LEU A 186 54.55 -18.53 -6.39
C LEU A 186 55.15 -19.35 -7.53
N THR A 187 56.02 -18.65 -8.24
CA THR A 187 57.03 -19.15 -9.17
C THR A 187 57.96 -20.15 -8.48
N LEU A 188 58.09 -21.33 -9.11
CA LEU A 188 59.32 -22.07 -9.39
C LEU A 188 60.51 -21.83 -8.46
N TRP A 189 60.97 -22.85 -7.71
CA TRP A 189 62.40 -23.19 -7.56
C TRP A 189 62.56 -24.69 -7.21
N ILE A 190 63.36 -25.37 -8.04
CA ILE A 190 63.95 -26.73 -7.97
C ILE A 190 63.10 -27.87 -8.54
#